data_AF-A0AAU5CT16-F1
#
_entry.id   AF-A0AAU5CT16-F1
#
_cell.length_a   1.000
_cell.length_b   1.000
_cell.length_c   1.000
_cell.angle_alpha   90.00
_cell.angle_beta   90.00
_cell.angle_gamma   90.00
#
_symmetry.space_group_name_H-M   'P 1'
#
loop_
_entity.id
_entity.type
_entity.pdbx_description
1 polymer ?
#
loop_
_entity_poly.entity_id
_entity_poly.type
_entity_poly.pdbx_seq_one_letter_code
_entity_poly.pdbx_strand_id
1 'polypeptide(L)'
;MTESAPSGDTSLPALRPDFDPSESVPRLRRELATGPDGLSAREAARRLAVHGPNEVRARAHSSFVRELVTQLIHPLALLLWAAAGLAFVADLAVSGICAV
;
A
#
# COMPACT_ATOMS: atom_id res chain seq x y z
N MET A 1 5.70 28.38 42.18
CA MET A 1 4.92 27.19 42.59
C MET A 1 3.85 27.02 41.52
N THR A 2 4.22 26.31 40.44
CA THR A 2 3.60 25.04 40.01
C THR A 2 2.25 25.30 39.34
N GLU A 3 2.09 25.18 38.03
CA GLU A 3 2.45 24.02 37.22
C GLU A 3 2.67 24.43 35.76
N SER A 4 3.87 24.15 35.26
CA SER A 4 4.14 24.09 33.82
C SER A 4 3.46 22.83 33.29
N ALA A 5 2.51 22.97 32.38
CA ALA A 5 2.12 21.88 31.51
C ALA A 5 3.15 21.78 30.37
N PRO A 6 3.97 20.72 30.27
CA PRO A 6 4.70 20.44 29.06
C PRO A 6 3.71 19.80 28.10
N SER A 7 2.88 20.63 27.46
CA SER A 7 2.16 20.22 26.26
C SER A 7 3.24 20.01 25.22
N GLY A 8 3.76 18.78 25.14
CA GLY A 8 4.58 18.32 24.05
C GLY A 8 3.75 18.45 22.78
N ASP A 9 3.82 19.62 22.17
CA ASP A 9 3.47 19.85 20.79
C ASP A 9 4.56 19.19 19.94
N THR A 10 4.59 17.86 20.00
CA THR A 10 5.04 17.08 18.85
C THR A 10 4.00 17.25 17.74
N SER A 11 3.75 18.50 17.36
CA SER A 11 3.25 18.91 16.07
C SER A 11 4.36 18.53 15.12
N LEU A 12 4.34 17.26 14.69
CA LEU A 12 5.16 16.79 13.58
C LEU A 12 5.11 17.91 12.53
N PRO A 13 6.25 18.54 12.17
CA PRO A 13 6.25 19.67 11.25
C PRO A 13 5.44 19.20 10.07
N ALA A 14 4.25 19.79 9.92
CA ALA A 14 3.30 19.30 8.95
C ALA A 14 4.06 19.38 7.64
N LEU A 15 4.40 18.23 7.06
CA LEU A 15 5.01 18.08 5.74
C LEU A 15 3.95 18.50 4.71
N ARG A 16 3.41 19.70 4.89
CA ARG A 16 2.66 20.40 3.89
C ARG A 16 3.73 20.80 2.89
N PRO A 17 3.68 20.28 1.66
CA PRO A 17 4.53 20.83 0.62
C PRO A 17 4.32 22.36 0.63
N ASP A 18 5.41 23.12 0.51
CA ASP A 18 5.44 24.59 0.45
C ASP A 18 4.74 25.16 -0.81
N PHE A 19 3.88 24.35 -1.44
CA PHE A 19 3.21 24.63 -2.69
C PHE A 19 1.70 24.64 -2.46
N ASP A 20 1.05 25.74 -2.83
CA ASP A 20 -0.39 25.90 -2.78
C ASP A 20 -1.04 25.31 -4.06
N PRO A 21 -1.80 24.21 -3.96
CA PRO A 21 -2.44 23.59 -5.11
C PRO A 21 -3.55 24.45 -5.74
N SER A 22 -3.97 25.55 -5.10
CA SER A 22 -4.99 26.47 -5.60
C SER A 22 -4.43 27.69 -6.36
N GLU A 23 -3.11 27.71 -6.63
CA GLU A 23 -2.46 28.83 -7.32
C GLU A 23 -2.93 29.03 -8.77
N SER A 24 -2.95 30.29 -9.22
CA SER A 24 -3.38 30.66 -10.57
C SER A 24 -2.52 30.02 -11.68
N VAL A 25 -3.17 29.39 -12.66
CA VAL A 25 -2.52 28.70 -13.80
C VAL A 25 -1.46 29.56 -14.52
N PRO A 26 -1.65 30.87 -14.77
CA PRO A 26 -0.62 31.68 -15.43
C PRO A 26 0.68 31.82 -14.62
N ARG A 27 0.59 31.77 -13.29
CA ARG A 27 1.75 31.86 -12.38
C ARG A 27 2.51 30.55 -12.35
N LEU A 28 1.79 29.44 -12.17
CA LEU A 28 2.36 28.09 -12.24
C LEU A 28 3.09 27.86 -13.57
N ARG A 29 2.56 28.38 -14.67
CA ARG A 29 3.19 28.29 -15.99
C ARG A 29 4.54 29.00 -16.06
N ARG A 30 4.68 30.15 -15.40
CA ARG A 30 5.96 30.88 -15.33
C ARG A 30 6.96 30.12 -14.47
N GLU A 31 6.52 29.60 -13.34
CA GLU A 31 7.37 28.85 -12.40
C GLU A 31 7.87 27.53 -13.00
N LEU A 32 7.00 26.79 -13.72
CA LEU A 32 7.38 25.56 -14.42
C LEU A 32 8.06 25.79 -15.79
N ALA A 33 8.22 27.06 -16.18
CA ALA A 33 8.68 27.49 -17.50
C ALA A 33 7.93 26.78 -18.65
N THR A 34 6.61 26.67 -18.53
CA THR A 34 5.71 26.07 -19.53
C THR A 34 4.95 27.14 -20.29
N GLY A 35 4.80 26.98 -21.61
CA GLY A 35 4.06 27.93 -22.46
C GLY A 35 2.54 27.72 -22.44
N PRO A 36 1.77 28.63 -23.08
CA PRO A 36 0.33 28.50 -23.32
C PRO A 36 -0.07 27.24 -24.08
N ASP A 37 0.84 26.72 -24.91
CA ASP A 37 0.66 25.49 -25.71
C ASP A 37 1.33 24.25 -25.07
N GLY A 38 1.89 24.37 -23.87
CA GLY A 38 2.57 23.29 -23.15
C GLY A 38 4.08 23.25 -23.38
N LEU A 39 4.68 22.05 -23.27
CA LEU A 39 6.12 21.82 -23.50
C LEU A 39 6.34 21.41 -24.97
N SER A 40 7.36 21.96 -25.60
CA SER A 40 7.79 21.48 -26.93
C SER A 40 8.29 20.03 -26.84
N ALA A 41 8.14 19.24 -27.91
CA ALA A 41 8.60 17.85 -27.94
C ALA A 41 10.10 17.70 -27.60
N ARG A 42 10.93 18.68 -28.03
CA ARG A 42 12.36 18.73 -27.71
C ARG A 42 12.62 18.95 -26.23
N GLU A 43 11.84 19.82 -25.59
CA GLU A 43 11.95 20.07 -24.15
C GLU A 43 11.42 18.90 -23.33
N ALA A 44 10.31 18.30 -23.76
CA ALA A 44 9.78 17.09 -23.11
C ALA A 44 10.80 15.95 -23.14
N ALA A 45 11.45 15.70 -24.28
CA ALA A 45 12.50 14.68 -24.41
C ALA A 45 13.72 14.98 -23.52
N ARG A 46 14.14 16.25 -23.44
CA ARG A 46 15.22 16.68 -22.55
C ARG A 46 14.87 16.45 -21.09
N ARG A 47 13.67 16.86 -20.65
CA ARG A 47 13.20 16.65 -19.27
C ARG A 47 13.05 15.16 -18.95
N LEU A 48 12.60 14.35 -19.91
CA LEU A 48 12.50 12.89 -19.76
C LEU A 48 13.88 12.25 -19.58
N ALA A 49 14.90 12.72 -20.30
CA ALA A 49 16.27 12.24 -20.12
C ALA A 49 16.88 12.64 -18.76
N VAL A 50 16.52 13.81 -18.22
CA VAL A 50 17.05 14.33 -16.95
C VAL A 50 16.33 13.75 -15.73
N HIS A 51 15.00 13.67 -15.76
CA HIS A 51 14.18 13.24 -14.61
C HIS A 51 13.85 11.75 -14.65
N GLY A 52 14.05 11.09 -15.79
CA GLY A 52 13.66 9.71 -16.00
C GLY A 52 12.15 9.54 -16.27
N PRO A 53 11.72 8.31 -16.57
CA PRO A 53 10.31 8.00 -16.81
C PRO A 53 9.49 8.24 -15.53
N ASN A 54 8.40 9.03 -15.66
CA ASN A 54 7.45 9.26 -14.58
C ASN A 54 6.50 8.07 -14.42
N GLU A 55 7.08 6.92 -14.11
CA GLU A 55 6.32 5.71 -13.81
C GLU A 55 6.27 5.55 -12.30
N VAL A 56 5.06 5.68 -11.74
CA VAL A 56 4.80 5.23 -10.39
C VAL A 56 5.01 3.71 -10.42
N ARG A 57 6.09 3.23 -9.81
CA ARG A 57 6.37 1.80 -9.70
C ARG A 57 5.15 1.10 -9.13
N ALA A 58 4.35 0.48 -9.99
CA ALA A 58 3.31 -0.43 -9.58
C ALA A 58 4.04 -1.54 -8.83
N ARG A 59 4.01 -1.51 -7.49
CA ARG A 59 4.44 -2.66 -6.71
C ARG A 59 3.58 -3.79 -7.21
N ALA A 60 4.22 -4.71 -7.92
CA ALA A 60 3.54 -5.79 -8.59
C ALA A 60 2.54 -6.42 -7.61
N HIS A 61 1.28 -6.49 -8.03
CA HIS A 61 0.12 -7.11 -7.38
C HIS A 61 0.34 -8.58 -6.96
N SER A 62 1.57 -9.08 -7.05
CA SER A 62 2.04 -10.41 -6.66
C SER A 62 1.76 -10.74 -5.19
N SER A 63 1.55 -9.74 -4.33
CA SER A 63 1.30 -9.98 -2.91
C SER A 63 -0.17 -10.28 -2.59
N PHE A 64 -1.18 -9.91 -3.40
CA PHE A 64 -2.58 -10.05 -2.93
C PHE A 64 -2.98 -11.50 -2.60
N VAL A 65 -2.69 -12.44 -3.51
CA VAL A 65 -2.97 -13.87 -3.29
C VAL A 65 -2.07 -14.44 -2.18
N ARG A 66 -0.81 -14.01 -2.13
CA ARG A 66 0.17 -14.46 -1.13
C ARG A 66 -0.15 -13.97 0.29
N GLU A 67 -0.61 -12.73 0.43
CA GLU A 67 -1.03 -12.12 1.70
C GLU A 67 -2.29 -12.83 2.21
N LEU A 68 -3.26 -13.08 1.34
CA LEU A 68 -4.50 -13.79 1.68
C LEU A 68 -4.22 -15.22 2.16
N VAL A 69 -3.33 -15.93 1.47
CA VAL A 69 -2.89 -17.27 1.85
C VAL A 69 -2.10 -17.24 3.17
N THR A 70 -1.25 -16.24 3.38
CA THR A 70 -0.50 -16.08 4.65
C THR A 70 -1.46 -15.83 5.82
N GLN A 71 -2.52 -15.06 5.61
CA GLN A 71 -3.52 -14.74 6.63
C GLN A 71 -4.39 -15.94 7.00
N LEU A 72 -4.74 -16.79 6.04
CA LEU A 72 -5.52 -18.00 6.28
C LEU A 72 -4.68 -19.13 6.90
N ILE A 73 -3.37 -19.18 6.64
CA ILE A 73 -2.47 -20.23 7.13
C ILE A 73 -2.00 -20.02 8.58
N HIS A 74 -2.30 -18.87 9.18
CA HIS A 74 -1.58 -18.36 10.36
C HIS A 74 -1.56 -19.30 11.61
N PRO A 75 -2.63 -19.52 12.37
CA PRO A 75 -2.76 -20.74 13.19
C PRO A 75 -4.04 -21.52 12.87
N LEU A 76 -4.96 -20.88 12.14
CA LEU A 76 -6.27 -21.41 11.83
C LEU A 76 -6.20 -22.56 10.82
N ALA A 77 -5.34 -22.50 9.80
CA ALA A 77 -5.14 -23.64 8.90
C ALA A 77 -4.59 -24.86 9.62
N LEU A 78 -3.67 -24.69 10.58
CA LEU A 78 -3.17 -25.79 11.41
C LEU A 78 -4.30 -26.46 12.20
N LEU A 79 -5.20 -25.65 12.78
CA LEU A 79 -6.39 -26.16 13.47
C LEU A 79 -7.37 -26.86 12.51
N LEU A 80 -7.60 -26.31 11.31
CA LEU A 80 -8.48 -26.91 10.31
C LEU A 80 -7.92 -28.23 9.76
N TRP A 81 -6.62 -28.30 9.50
CA TRP A 81 -5.96 -29.54 9.10
C TRP A 81 -6.05 -30.60 10.21
N ALA A 82 -5.84 -30.21 11.47
CA ALA A 82 -6.00 -31.12 12.61
C ALA A 82 -7.45 -31.61 12.74
N ALA A 83 -8.42 -30.70 12.63
CA ALA A 83 -9.84 -31.04 12.68
C ALA A 83 -10.27 -31.94 11.51
N ALA A 84 -9.81 -31.66 10.28
CA ALA A 84 -10.08 -32.49 9.11
C ALA A 84 -9.47 -33.88 9.25
N GLY A 85 -8.22 -33.97 9.75
CA GLY A 85 -7.58 -35.24 10.05
C GLY A 85 -8.33 -36.02 11.15
N LEU A 86 -8.76 -35.34 12.21
CA LEU A 86 -9.50 -35.97 13.30
C LEU A 86 -10.91 -36.40 12.87
N ALA A 87 -11.60 -35.61 12.05
CA ALA A 87 -12.88 -35.97 11.44
C ALA A 87 -12.72 -37.16 10.49
N PHE A 88 -11.65 -37.18 9.68
CA PHE A 88 -11.22 -38.34 8.90
C PHE A 88 -10.55 -39.41 9.77
N VAL A 89 -10.62 -39.39 11.08
CA VAL A 89 -10.31 -40.56 11.92
C VAL A 89 -11.56 -41.00 12.66
N ALA A 90 -12.39 -40.05 13.04
CA ALA A 90 -13.71 -40.29 13.58
C ALA A 90 -14.61 -41.00 12.55
N ASP A 91 -14.61 -40.58 11.29
CA ASP A 91 -15.50 -41.10 10.25
C ASP A 91 -15.23 -42.58 9.91
N LEU A 92 -13.96 -43.00 9.89
CA LEU A 92 -13.59 -44.40 9.64
C LEU A 92 -13.66 -45.24 10.91
N ALA A 93 -13.49 -44.65 12.09
CA ALA A 93 -13.85 -45.32 13.34
C ALA A 93 -15.36 -45.55 13.45
N VAL A 94 -16.19 -44.60 12.98
CA VAL A 94 -17.65 -44.70 13.05
C VAL A 94 -18.22 -45.62 11.96
N SER A 95 -17.63 -45.60 10.76
CA SER A 95 -18.05 -46.47 9.65
C SER A 95 -17.56 -47.92 9.80
N GLY A 96 -16.63 -48.20 10.71
CA GLY A 96 -15.92 -49.49 10.81
C GLY A 96 -16.48 -50.55 11.77
N ILE A 97 -17.57 -50.31 12.52
CA ILE A 97 -18.03 -51.27 13.56
C ILE A 97 -19.46 -51.80 13.34
N CYS A 98 -20.23 -51.30 12.36
CA CYS A 98 -21.59 -51.85 12.08
C CYS A 98 -21.67 -52.83 10.90
N ALA A 99 -20.54 -53.27 10.34
CA ALA A 99 -20.51 -54.29 9.28
C ALA A 99 -19.41 -55.33 9.53
N VAL A 100 -19.50 -56.06 10.64
CA VAL A 100 -19.01 -57.45 10.73
C VAL A 100 -19.73 -58.20 11.85
#